data_AF-A0A9E3TXG1-F1
#
_entry.id   AF-A0A9E3TXG1-F1
#
_cell.length_a   1.000
_cell.length_b   1.000
_cell.length_c   1.000
_cell.angle_alpha   90.00
_cell.angle_beta   90.00
_cell.angle_gamma   90.00
#
_symmetry.space_group_name_H-M   'P 1'
#
loop_
_entity.id
_entity.type
_entity.pdbx_description
1 polymer ?
#
loop_
_entity_poly.entity_id
_entity_poly.type
_entity_poly.pdbx_seq_one_letter_code
_entity_poly.pdbx_strand_id
1 'polypeptide(L)'
;MHEEETRVAILQATVQYYLPEFEAAIKQATEEVGGGDAVLVMHQDAFAAGYDDDEYTLLGMAVKYAGLKGVTVNVIGKNHATF
;
A
#
# COMPACT_ATOMS: atom_id res chain seq x y z
N MET A 1 -0.39 -13.94 -20.85
CA MET A 1 0.94 -13.44 -20.44
C MET A 1 1.00 -11.91 -20.54
N HIS A 2 0.79 -11.29 -21.72
CA HIS A 2 0.88 -9.83 -21.87
C HIS A 2 -0.17 -8.99 -21.10
N GLU A 3 -1.38 -9.51 -20.90
CA GLU A 3 -2.43 -8.78 -20.19
C GLU A 3 -2.13 -8.62 -18.69
N GLU A 4 -1.55 -9.65 -18.06
CA GLU A 4 -1.20 -9.62 -16.64
C GLU A 4 -0.04 -8.65 -16.36
N GLU A 5 1.00 -8.68 -17.21
CA GLU A 5 2.12 -7.74 -17.15
C GLU A 5 1.64 -6.29 -17.30
N THR A 6 0.69 -6.04 -18.21
CA THR A 6 0.09 -4.72 -18.42
C THR A 6 -0.67 -4.26 -17.18
N ARG A 7 -1.47 -5.13 -16.56
CA ARG A 7 -2.22 -4.82 -15.33
C ARG A 7 -1.29 -4.52 -14.16
N VAL A 8 -0.19 -5.25 -14.03
CA VAL A 8 0.84 -4.98 -13.01
C VAL A 8 1.52 -3.63 -13.25
N ALA A 9 1.88 -3.31 -14.49
CA ALA A 9 2.49 -2.02 -14.82
C ALA A 9 1.57 -0.83 -14.51
N ILE A 10 0.28 -0.95 -14.86
CA ILE A 10 -0.73 0.09 -14.55
C ILE A 10 -0.86 0.26 -13.03
N LEU A 11 -0.95 -0.83 -12.27
CA LEU A 11 -1.01 -0.79 -10.83
C LEU A 11 0.21 -0.09 -10.22
N GLN A 12 1.42 -0.44 -10.68
CA GLN A 12 2.66 0.18 -10.20
C GLN A 12 2.68 1.68 -10.50
N ALA A 13 2.32 2.08 -11.72
CA ALA A 13 2.26 3.48 -12.11
C ALA A 13 1.21 4.27 -11.30
N THR A 14 0.07 3.65 -11.02
CA THR A 14 -1.02 4.27 -10.25
C THR A 14 -0.57 4.52 -8.80
N VAL A 15 0.05 3.54 -8.15
CA VAL A 15 0.58 3.71 -6.78
C VAL A 15 1.70 4.75 -6.74
N GLN A 16 2.61 4.75 -7.71
CA GLN A 16 3.68 5.77 -7.79
C GLN A 16 3.14 7.18 -7.97
N TYR A 17 2.04 7.35 -8.70
CA TYR A 17 1.44 8.65 -8.96
C TYR A 17 0.64 9.17 -7.77
N TYR A 18 -0.28 8.36 -7.24
CA TYR A 18 -1.19 8.80 -6.18
C TYR A 18 -0.63 8.63 -4.76
N LEU A 19 0.32 7.72 -4.56
CA LEU A 19 0.86 7.36 -3.24
C LEU A 19 2.40 7.35 -3.23
N PRO A 20 3.08 8.45 -3.60
CA PRO A 20 4.53 8.47 -3.69
C PRO A 20 5.21 8.20 -2.33
N GLU A 21 4.62 8.66 -1.23
CA GLU A 21 5.15 8.42 0.13
C GLU A 21 5.03 6.94 0.54
N PHE A 22 3.93 6.29 0.19
CA PHE A 22 3.76 4.85 0.41
C PHE A 22 4.81 4.06 -0.37
N GLU A 23 5.07 4.44 -1.63
CA GLU A 23 6.07 3.78 -2.46
C GLU A 23 7.49 3.91 -1.90
N ALA A 24 7.84 5.11 -1.43
CA ALA A 24 9.11 5.36 -0.76
C ALA A 24 9.23 4.52 0.53
N ALA A 25 8.17 4.45 1.33
CA ALA A 25 8.17 3.66 2.57
C ALA A 25 8.31 2.14 2.30
N ILE A 26 7.67 1.63 1.23
CA ILE A 26 7.84 0.24 0.80
C ILE A 26 9.29 -0.03 0.41
N LYS A 27 9.92 0.84 -0.39
CA LYS A 27 11.32 0.71 -0.79
C LYS A 27 12.24 0.66 0.43
N GLN A 28 12.09 1.63 1.33
CA GLN A 28 12.86 1.71 2.56
C GLN A 28 12.71 0.44 3.40
N ALA A 29 11.48 -0.03 3.62
CA ALA A 29 11.22 -1.24 4.40
C ALA A 29 11.86 -2.48 3.74
N THR A 30 11.83 -2.60 2.41
CA THR A 30 12.47 -3.71 1.70
C THR A 30 14.00 -3.68 1.77
N GLU A 31 14.60 -2.48 1.73
CA GLU A 31 16.05 -2.28 1.80
C GLU A 31 16.59 -2.59 3.20
N GLU A 32 15.85 -2.22 4.25
CA GLU A 32 16.25 -2.43 5.65
C GLU A 32 16.26 -3.90 6.08
N VAL A 33 15.32 -4.71 5.58
CA VAL A 33 15.15 -6.10 6.03
C VAL A 33 15.90 -7.12 5.15
N GLY A 34 16.46 -6.69 4.01
CA GLY A 34 17.17 -7.59 3.08
C GLY A 34 16.24 -8.55 2.31
N GLY A 35 14.93 -8.29 2.34
CA GLY A 35 13.89 -9.00 1.59
C GLY A 35 13.03 -9.99 2.40
N GLY A 36 11.74 -10.06 2.08
CA GLY A 36 10.81 -11.13 2.49
C GLY A 36 10.01 -10.88 3.77
N ASP A 37 10.56 -10.13 4.74
CA ASP A 37 9.95 -9.93 6.06
C ASP A 37 9.66 -8.45 6.40
N ALA A 38 9.70 -7.58 5.39
CA ALA A 38 9.42 -6.16 5.59
C ALA A 38 7.95 -5.96 6.02
N VAL A 39 7.74 -5.16 7.06
CA VAL A 39 6.41 -4.80 7.55
C VAL A 39 6.24 -3.30 7.45
N LEU A 40 5.22 -2.87 6.72
CA LEU A 40 4.78 -1.48 6.69
C LEU A 40 3.56 -1.32 7.60
N VAL A 41 3.68 -0.44 8.59
CA VAL A 41 2.57 -0.08 9.47
C VAL A 41 1.98 1.24 9.00
N MET A 42 0.67 1.27 8.78
CA MET A 42 -0.07 2.47 8.37
C MET A 42 -1.25 2.70 9.29
N HIS A 43 -1.57 3.97 9.55
CA HIS A 43 -2.77 4.32 10.29
C HIS A 43 -3.99 4.20 9.37
N GLN A 44 -5.13 3.76 9.90
CA GLN A 44 -6.38 3.64 9.14
C GLN A 44 -6.76 4.99 8.50
N ASP A 45 -6.59 6.10 9.22
CA ASP A 45 -6.93 7.45 8.73
C ASP A 45 -6.00 7.94 7.59
N ALA A 46 -4.91 7.22 7.29
CA ALA A 46 -4.04 7.56 6.16
C ALA A 46 -4.69 7.23 4.81
N PHE A 47 -5.70 6.36 4.79
CA PHE A 47 -6.49 6.01 3.61
C PHE A 47 -7.99 6.11 3.96
N ALA A 48 -8.81 6.61 3.04
CA ALA A 48 -10.26 6.70 3.21
C ALA A 48 -10.74 7.76 4.23
N ALA A 49 -10.16 8.97 4.17
CA ALA A 49 -10.72 10.11 4.91
C ALA A 49 -11.99 10.66 4.23
N GLY A 50 -12.11 10.48 2.91
CA GLY A 50 -13.26 10.87 2.10
C GLY A 50 -14.38 9.83 2.02
N TYR A 51 -14.09 8.58 2.39
CA TYR A 51 -14.99 7.42 2.26
C TYR A 51 -15.47 7.16 0.83
N ASP A 52 -14.67 7.51 -0.17
CA ASP A 52 -15.03 7.38 -1.58
C ASP A 52 -14.54 6.06 -2.22
N ASP A 53 -15.20 5.65 -3.31
CA ASP A 53 -14.90 4.40 -4.01
C ASP A 53 -13.51 4.38 -4.66
N ASP A 54 -12.98 5.56 -5.00
CA ASP A 54 -11.66 5.71 -5.60
C ASP A 54 -10.56 5.49 -4.54
N GLU A 55 -10.76 5.95 -3.31
CA GLU A 55 -9.90 5.73 -2.14
C GLU A 55 -9.86 4.24 -1.77
N TYR A 56 -11.00 3.54 -1.77
CA TYR A 56 -11.02 2.09 -1.51
C TYR A 56 -10.31 1.30 -2.62
N THR A 57 -10.50 1.72 -3.87
CA THR A 57 -9.78 1.14 -5.01
C THR A 57 -8.28 1.35 -4.87
N LEU A 58 -7.87 2.55 -4.49
CA LEU A 58 -6.47 2.92 -4.30
C LEU A 58 -5.83 2.15 -3.13
N LEU A 59 -6.55 1.94 -2.03
CA LEU A 59 -6.11 1.09 -0.92
C LEU A 59 -5.87 -0.36 -1.39
N GLY A 60 -6.80 -0.92 -2.16
CA GLY A 60 -6.65 -2.26 -2.74
C GLY A 60 -5.43 -2.38 -3.64
N MET A 61 -5.16 -1.36 -4.45
CA MET A 61 -3.96 -1.28 -5.29
C MET A 61 -2.67 -1.20 -4.46
N ALA A 62 -2.67 -0.39 -3.39
CA ALA A 62 -1.52 -0.25 -2.49
C ALA A 62 -1.17 -1.57 -1.80
N VAL A 63 -2.17 -2.29 -1.26
CA VAL A 63 -1.98 -3.62 -0.64
C VAL A 63 -1.43 -4.61 -1.66
N LYS A 64 -1.98 -4.63 -2.88
CA LYS A 64 -1.50 -5.53 -3.94
C LYS A 64 -0.07 -5.17 -4.37
N TYR A 65 0.28 -3.89 -4.45
CA TYR A 65 1.63 -3.41 -4.72
C TYR A 65 2.63 -3.87 -3.65
N ALA A 66 2.28 -3.71 -2.37
CA ALA A 66 3.12 -4.16 -1.25
C ALA A 66 3.38 -5.67 -1.31
N GLY A 67 2.34 -6.46 -1.62
CA GLY A 67 2.48 -7.91 -1.82
C GLY A 67 3.42 -8.27 -2.98
N LEU A 68 3.41 -7.51 -4.09
CA LEU A 68 4.37 -7.69 -5.20
C LEU A 68 5.82 -7.38 -4.80
N LYS A 69 6.02 -6.60 -3.73
CA LYS A 69 7.33 -6.25 -3.17
C LYS A 69 7.73 -7.14 -1.98
N GLY A 70 6.89 -8.12 -1.61
CA GLY A 70 7.14 -8.98 -0.44
C GLY A 70 7.05 -8.23 0.89
N VAL A 71 6.20 -7.20 0.96
CA VAL A 71 5.97 -6.41 2.18
C VAL A 71 4.61 -6.74 2.77
N THR A 72 4.58 -7.02 4.08
CA THR A 72 3.34 -7.16 4.85
C THR A 72 2.82 -5.78 5.24
N VAL A 73 1.54 -5.51 5.00
CA VAL A 73 0.89 -4.24 5.38
C VAL A 73 0.02 -4.45 6.62
N ASN A 74 0.31 -3.70 7.67
CA ASN A 74 -0.47 -3.66 8.91
C ASN A 74 -1.22 -2.33 9.02
N VAL A 75 -2.54 -2.39 8.96
CA VAL A 75 -3.40 -1.22 9.18
C VAL A 75 -3.78 -1.16 10.66
N ILE A 76 -3.43 -0.07 11.34
CA ILE A 76 -3.75 0.15 12.76
C ILE A 76 -4.72 1.33 12.92
N GLY A 77 -5.65 1.21 13.86
CA GLY A 77 -6.55 2.30 14.25
C GLY A 77 -6.48 2.56 15.75
N LYS A 78 -6.83 3.77 16.18
CA LYS A 78 -7.17 4.01 17.59
C LYS A 78 -8.54 3.37 17.87
N ASN A 79 -8.62 2.56 18.93
CA ASN A 79 -9.90 2.07 19.45
C ASN A 79 -10.83 3.26 19.73
N HIS A 80 -11.97 3.34 19.05
CA HIS A 80 -13.02 4.34 19.29
C HIS A 80 -13.77 4.13 20.62
N ALA A 81 -13.24 3.29 21.52
CA ALA A 81 -13.84 2.88 22.79
C ALA A 81 -13.38 3.69 24.00
N THR A 82 -12.44 4.63 23.82
CA THR A 82 -12.00 5.56 24.87
C THR A 82 -12.15 7.00 24.37
N PHE A 83 -13.39 7.46 24.31
CA PHE A 83 -13.75 8.88 24.38
C PHE A 83 -14.64 9.06 25.61
#